data_AF-A0A3Q1ECC5-F1
#
_entry.id   AF-A0A3Q1ECC5-F1
#
_cell.length_a   1.000
_cell.length_b   1.000
_cell.length_c   1.000
_cell.angle_alpha   90.00
_cell.angle_beta   90.00
_cell.angle_gamma   90.00
#
_symmetry.space_group_name_H-M   'P 1'
#
loop_
_entity.id
_entity.type
_entity.pdbx_description
1 polymer ?
#
loop_
_entity_poly.entity_id
_entity_poly.type
_entity_poly.pdbx_seq_one_letter_code
_entity_poly.pdbx_strand_id
1 'polypeptide(L)'
;MDALLSKLFSSEEEERYILDCMGYFMVFMAACTFLSLLFVNVPYGRYATSKYGFPVNVRFAWFVQELPAFLLPFCLVFWTSSAKTSLLPNQLLIAMYFCHYVQRALIYPFLIRGGKPTPFLSFFLAFVFCMYNGYMQVRYLSHYAEYPASWITQPCFIIGSVLWLLGWLVNVHSDHILRNLRKPGETGYKIPTGGMFEYVSGANFLGEITEWAGFALAGHSVHSSAFAVFTAVVLASRAVAHHKWYIEKFEDYPKNRKALIPFLF
;
A
#
# COMPACT_ATOMS: atom_id res chain seq x y z
N MET A 1 -9.46 -20.95 12.16
CA MET A 1 -10.09 -19.70 11.67
C MET A 1 -11.48 -19.99 11.08
N ASP A 2 -11.70 -21.16 10.46
CA ASP A 2 -13.00 -21.56 9.89
C ASP A 2 -14.19 -21.45 10.86
N ALA A 3 -14.06 -21.92 12.10
CA ALA A 3 -15.13 -21.81 13.10
C ALA A 3 -15.49 -20.36 13.51
N LEU A 4 -14.60 -19.40 13.25
CA LEU A 4 -14.89 -17.98 13.41
C LEU A 4 -15.63 -17.44 12.18
N LEU A 5 -15.16 -17.78 10.97
CA LEU A 5 -15.80 -17.38 9.72
C LEU A 5 -17.22 -17.93 9.61
N SER A 6 -17.45 -19.18 10.01
CA SER A 6 -18.79 -19.80 10.02
C SER A 6 -19.76 -19.18 11.05
N LYS A 7 -19.26 -18.35 11.98
CA LYS A 7 -20.10 -17.54 12.88
C LYS A 7 -20.38 -16.15 12.32
N LEU A 8 -19.50 -15.66 11.43
CA LEU A 8 -19.61 -14.35 10.81
C LEU A 8 -20.47 -14.38 9.54
N PHE A 9 -20.44 -15.50 8.81
CA PHE A 9 -21.15 -15.70 7.56
C PHE A 9 -22.00 -16.95 7.61
N SER A 10 -23.23 -16.85 7.12
CA SER A 10 -24.19 -17.96 7.04
C SER A 10 -23.89 -18.91 5.87
N SER A 11 -23.20 -18.44 4.83
CA SER A 11 -22.79 -19.24 3.67
C SER A 11 -21.53 -18.68 2.98
N GLU A 12 -20.90 -19.51 2.13
CA GLU A 12 -19.79 -19.06 1.29
C GLU A 12 -20.20 -18.02 0.25
N GLU A 13 -21.45 -18.08 -0.23
CA GLU A 13 -22.02 -17.10 -1.16
C GLU A 13 -22.19 -15.73 -0.49
N GLU A 14 -22.63 -15.71 0.77
CA GLU A 14 -22.73 -14.48 1.55
C GLU A 14 -21.34 -13.86 1.80
N GLU A 15 -20.36 -14.65 2.21
CA GLU A 15 -18.99 -14.16 2.41
C GLU A 15 -18.41 -13.57 1.11
N ARG A 16 -18.61 -14.25 -0.03
CA ARG A 16 -18.19 -13.73 -1.35
C ARG A 16 -18.89 -12.41 -1.68
N TYR A 17 -20.21 -12.32 -1.49
CA TYR A 17 -20.97 -11.10 -1.71
C TYR A 17 -20.44 -9.94 -0.85
N ILE A 18 -20.12 -10.21 0.42
CA ILE A 18 -19.56 -9.21 1.33
C ILE A 18 -18.18 -8.77 0.84
N LEU A 19 -17.31 -9.67 0.36
CA LEU A 19 -16.04 -9.30 -0.23
C LEU A 19 -16.21 -8.38 -1.44
N ASP A 20 -17.18 -8.65 -2.32
CA ASP A 20 -17.50 -7.77 -3.45
C ASP A 20 -17.99 -6.39 -2.98
N CYS A 21 -18.89 -6.35 -1.99
CA CYS A 21 -19.32 -5.10 -1.35
C CYS A 21 -18.15 -4.34 -0.74
N MET A 22 -17.17 -5.03 -0.14
CA MET A 22 -15.94 -4.42 0.34
C MET A 22 -15.16 -3.77 -0.80
N GLY A 23 -14.96 -4.46 -1.92
CA GLY A 23 -14.30 -3.88 -3.10
C GLY A 23 -14.98 -2.60 -3.58
N TYR A 24 -16.30 -2.61 -3.76
CA TYR A 24 -17.05 -1.43 -4.18
C TYR A 24 -17.02 -0.30 -3.14
N PHE A 25 -17.13 -0.64 -1.86
CA PHE A 25 -17.03 0.33 -0.78
C PHE A 25 -15.66 1.00 -0.75
N MET A 26 -14.57 0.25 -0.97
CA MET A 26 -13.22 0.81 -1.07
C MET A 26 -13.08 1.79 -2.24
N VAL A 27 -13.69 1.50 -3.40
CA VAL A 27 -13.73 2.46 -4.54
C VAL A 27 -14.50 3.72 -4.17
N PHE A 28 -15.66 3.60 -3.54
CA PHE A 28 -16.41 4.74 -3.02
C PHE A 28 -15.58 5.57 -2.02
N MET A 29 -14.92 4.90 -1.08
CA MET A 29 -14.02 5.54 -0.13
C MET A 29 -12.82 6.18 -0.81
N ALA A 30 -12.31 5.65 -1.92
CA ALA A 30 -11.27 6.29 -2.71
C ALA A 30 -11.76 7.64 -3.28
N ALA A 31 -12.99 7.70 -3.80
CA ALA A 31 -13.58 8.95 -4.29
C ALA A 31 -13.77 9.99 -3.17
N CYS A 32 -14.35 9.59 -2.03
CA CYS A 32 -14.49 10.45 -0.85
C CYS A 32 -13.13 10.94 -0.32
N THR A 33 -12.14 10.04 -0.32
CA THR A 33 -10.77 10.35 0.09
C THR A 33 -10.13 11.34 -0.87
N PHE A 34 -10.27 11.13 -2.19
CA PHE A 34 -9.78 12.06 -3.21
C PHE A 34 -10.30 13.47 -2.97
N LEU A 35 -11.63 13.63 -2.85
CA LEU A 35 -12.26 14.92 -2.57
C LEU A 35 -11.74 15.56 -1.29
N SER A 36 -11.58 14.78 -0.22
CA SER A 36 -11.04 15.27 1.05
C SER A 36 -9.58 15.74 0.91
N LEU A 37 -8.77 15.00 0.14
CA LEU A 37 -7.34 15.28 -0.07
C LEU A 37 -7.08 16.49 -0.99
N LEU A 38 -8.11 17.00 -1.68
CA LEU A 38 -8.03 18.30 -2.37
C LEU A 38 -7.89 19.47 -1.39
N PHE A 39 -8.38 19.32 -0.15
CA PHE A 39 -8.43 20.38 0.85
C PHE A 39 -7.49 20.15 2.03
N VAL A 40 -7.19 18.89 2.36
CA VAL A 40 -6.42 18.52 3.56
C VAL A 40 -5.36 17.48 3.24
N ASN A 41 -4.12 17.71 3.71
CA ASN A 41 -3.06 16.72 3.59
C ASN A 41 -3.25 15.57 4.59
N VAL A 42 -2.85 14.34 4.20
CA VAL A 42 -2.85 13.19 5.11
C VAL A 42 -2.00 13.51 6.36
N PRO A 43 -2.57 13.49 7.58
CA PRO A 43 -1.96 14.13 8.74
C PRO A 43 -0.91 13.25 9.44
N TYR A 44 0.14 12.83 8.71
CA TYR A 44 1.32 12.17 9.30
C TYR A 44 2.63 12.58 8.61
N GLY A 45 3.75 12.27 9.24
CA GLY A 45 5.07 12.67 8.74
C GLY A 45 5.21 14.19 8.78
N ARG A 46 5.59 14.82 7.65
CA ARG A 46 5.80 16.28 7.60
C ARG A 46 4.55 17.11 7.91
N TYR A 47 3.36 16.54 7.70
CA TYR A 47 2.05 17.16 7.94
C TYR A 47 1.40 16.72 9.26
N ALA A 48 2.13 16.03 10.14
CA ALA A 48 1.61 15.62 11.44
C ALA A 48 1.19 16.83 12.29
N THR A 49 0.02 16.74 12.91
CA THR A 49 -0.58 17.77 13.78
C THR A 49 -1.37 17.12 14.91
N SER A 50 -1.38 17.76 16.08
CA SER A 50 -2.08 17.27 17.30
C SER A 50 -3.61 17.26 17.17
N LYS A 51 -4.17 17.91 16.14
CA LYS A 51 -5.60 17.89 15.83
C LYS A 51 -6.16 16.47 15.65
N TYR A 52 -5.33 15.53 15.20
CA TYR A 52 -5.75 14.15 14.88
C TYR A 52 -5.35 13.14 15.97
N GLY A 53 -5.30 13.59 17.22
CA GLY A 53 -5.07 12.75 18.40
C GLY A 53 -3.64 12.83 18.94
N PHE A 54 -3.41 12.08 20.02
CA PHE A 54 -2.12 12.07 20.72
C PHE A 54 -1.00 11.45 19.86
N PRO A 55 0.27 11.85 20.07
CA PRO A 55 1.39 11.35 19.29
C PRO A 55 1.72 9.89 19.65
N VAL A 56 1.79 9.03 18.64
CA VAL A 56 2.26 7.65 18.74
C VAL A 56 3.67 7.56 18.18
N ASN A 57 4.56 6.81 18.86
CA ASN A 57 5.92 6.59 18.38
C ASN A 57 5.90 6.07 16.93
N VAL A 58 6.69 6.66 16.04
CA VAL A 58 6.62 6.36 14.60
C VAL A 58 6.95 4.90 14.27
N ARG A 59 7.95 4.29 14.91
CA ARG A 59 8.31 2.89 14.64
C ARG A 59 7.21 1.95 15.11
N PHE A 60 6.69 2.19 16.30
CA PHE A 60 5.57 1.43 16.85
C PHE A 60 4.32 1.56 15.97
N ALA A 61 3.97 2.79 15.58
CA ALA A 61 2.81 3.05 14.73
C ALA A 61 2.91 2.29 13.40
N TRP A 62 4.03 2.41 12.69
CA TRP A 62 4.24 1.71 11.41
C TRP A 62 4.32 0.19 11.56
N PHE A 63 4.91 -0.33 12.64
CA PHE A 63 4.91 -1.77 12.87
C PHE A 63 3.49 -2.29 13.10
N VAL A 64 2.77 -1.70 14.06
CA VAL A 64 1.46 -2.20 14.48
C VAL A 64 0.39 -1.94 13.43
N GLN A 65 0.40 -0.81 12.72
CA GLN A 65 -0.65 -0.51 11.73
C GLN A 65 -0.58 -1.44 10.51
N GLU A 66 0.62 -1.85 10.08
CA GLU A 66 0.81 -2.68 8.88
C GLU A 66 0.70 -4.18 9.20
N LEU A 67 0.95 -4.57 10.45
CA LEU A 67 0.98 -5.97 10.88
C LEU A 67 -0.31 -6.77 10.57
N PRO A 68 -1.54 -6.22 10.68
CA PRO A 68 -2.76 -6.93 10.30
C PRO A 68 -2.77 -7.36 8.82
N ALA A 69 -2.21 -6.55 7.93
CA ALA A 69 -2.13 -6.88 6.51
C ALA A 69 -1.14 -8.02 6.22
N PHE A 70 -0.33 -8.45 7.19
CA PHE A 70 0.48 -9.66 7.12
C PHE A 70 -0.14 -10.80 7.93
N LEU A 71 -0.41 -10.60 9.23
CA LEU A 71 -0.84 -11.65 10.13
C LEU A 71 -2.21 -12.23 9.78
N LEU A 72 -3.19 -11.39 9.44
CA LEU A 72 -4.52 -11.89 9.12
C LEU A 72 -4.50 -12.72 7.82
N PRO A 73 -3.90 -12.25 6.71
CA PRO A 73 -3.62 -13.09 5.55
C PRO A 73 -2.88 -14.40 5.85
N PHE A 74 -1.87 -14.35 6.72
CA PHE A 74 -1.14 -15.55 7.12
C PHE A 74 -2.06 -16.56 7.80
N CYS A 75 -2.88 -16.12 8.76
CA CYS A 75 -3.90 -16.94 9.40
C CYS A 75 -4.92 -17.50 8.40
N LEU A 76 -5.32 -16.71 7.40
CA LEU A 76 -6.24 -17.18 6.36
C LEU A 76 -5.61 -18.30 5.53
N VAL A 77 -4.37 -18.15 5.05
CA VAL A 77 -3.74 -19.17 4.21
C VAL A 77 -3.46 -20.47 4.96
N PHE A 78 -3.03 -20.40 6.23
CA PHE A 78 -2.58 -21.58 6.97
C PHE A 78 -3.64 -22.20 7.89
N TRP A 79 -4.67 -21.46 8.31
CA TRP A 79 -5.66 -21.91 9.29
C TRP A 79 -7.12 -21.83 8.82
N THR A 80 -7.34 -21.66 7.51
CA THR A 80 -8.64 -21.88 6.87
C THR A 80 -8.54 -22.96 5.80
N SER A 81 -9.64 -23.65 5.56
CA SER A 81 -9.81 -24.39 4.31
C SER A 81 -9.65 -23.43 3.14
N SER A 82 -8.64 -23.66 2.31
CA SER A 82 -8.32 -22.77 1.20
C SER A 82 -8.34 -23.56 -0.10
N ALA A 83 -9.51 -23.55 -0.75
CA ALA A 83 -9.75 -24.35 -1.96
C ALA A 83 -8.81 -23.97 -3.13
N LYS A 84 -8.29 -22.74 -3.16
CA LYS A 84 -7.56 -22.20 -4.31
C LYS A 84 -6.04 -22.03 -4.08
N THR A 85 -5.51 -22.24 -2.87
CA THR A 85 -4.06 -22.14 -2.59
C THR A 85 -3.22 -23.27 -3.19
N SER A 86 -3.85 -24.31 -3.76
CA SER A 86 -3.19 -25.33 -4.57
C SER A 86 -2.95 -24.89 -6.02
N LEU A 87 -3.58 -23.80 -6.47
CA LEU A 87 -3.51 -23.33 -7.85
C LEU A 87 -2.38 -22.30 -8.02
N LEU A 88 -1.52 -22.52 -9.01
CA LEU A 88 -0.34 -21.71 -9.26
C LEU A 88 -0.61 -20.19 -9.42
N PRO A 89 -1.64 -19.73 -10.18
CA PRO A 89 -1.94 -18.31 -10.27
C PRO A 89 -2.22 -17.66 -8.91
N ASN A 90 -3.02 -18.33 -8.07
CA ASN A 90 -3.37 -17.87 -6.73
C ASN A 90 -2.14 -17.84 -5.82
N GLN A 91 -1.30 -18.88 -5.87
CA GLN A 91 -0.05 -18.93 -5.11
C GLN A 91 0.88 -17.77 -5.44
N LEU A 92 1.05 -17.45 -6.74
CA LEU A 92 1.91 -16.36 -7.18
C LEU A 92 1.38 -14.99 -6.73
N LEU A 93 0.07 -14.74 -6.85
CA LEU A 93 -0.55 -13.48 -6.38
C LEU A 93 -0.47 -13.35 -4.86
N ILE A 94 -0.76 -14.43 -4.12
CA ILE A 94 -0.62 -14.44 -2.66
C ILE A 94 0.85 -14.21 -2.26
N ALA A 95 1.80 -14.81 -2.97
CA ALA A 95 3.22 -14.59 -2.75
C ALA A 95 3.64 -13.14 -3.01
N MET A 96 3.19 -12.51 -4.11
CA MET A 96 3.42 -11.08 -4.38
C MET A 96 2.92 -10.21 -3.21
N TYR A 97 1.68 -10.45 -2.77
CA TYR A 97 1.09 -9.74 -1.64
C TYR A 97 1.93 -9.91 -0.35
N PHE A 98 2.34 -11.14 -0.02
CA PHE A 98 3.19 -11.37 1.16
C PHE A 98 4.59 -10.79 1.01
N CYS A 99 5.21 -10.84 -0.17
CA CYS A 99 6.52 -10.21 -0.42
C CYS A 99 6.49 -8.72 -0.10
N HIS A 100 5.42 -8.02 -0.51
CA HIS A 100 5.20 -6.63 -0.13
C HIS A 100 5.11 -6.48 1.39
N TYR A 101 4.19 -7.20 2.04
CA TYR A 101 3.90 -6.97 3.46
C TYR A 101 4.97 -7.53 4.42
N VAL A 102 5.78 -8.51 4.01
CA VAL A 102 7.00 -8.87 4.74
C VAL A 102 7.94 -7.68 4.76
N GLN A 103 8.17 -7.03 3.61
CA GLN A 103 8.99 -5.83 3.57
C GLN A 103 8.35 -4.69 4.38
N ARG A 104 7.07 -4.40 4.15
CA ARG A 104 6.39 -3.22 4.71
C ARG A 104 6.08 -3.33 6.20
N ALA A 105 5.67 -4.50 6.69
CA ALA A 105 5.28 -4.70 8.08
C ALA A 105 6.44 -5.22 8.95
N LEU A 106 7.31 -6.10 8.43
CA LEU A 106 8.31 -6.79 9.26
C LEU A 106 9.74 -6.25 9.09
N ILE A 107 10.05 -5.50 8.03
CA ILE A 107 11.39 -4.98 7.76
C ILE A 107 11.42 -3.46 7.86
N TYR A 108 10.57 -2.77 7.09
CA TYR A 108 10.57 -1.32 6.96
C TYR A 108 10.46 -0.58 8.30
N PRO A 109 9.56 -0.94 9.24
CA PRO A 109 9.38 -0.18 10.49
C PRO A 109 10.64 -0.18 11.38
N PHE A 110 11.39 -1.27 11.36
CA PHE A 110 12.65 -1.41 12.13
C PHE A 110 13.80 -0.63 11.49
N LEU A 111 13.69 -0.29 10.21
CA LEU A 111 14.67 0.51 9.47
C LEU A 111 14.37 2.01 9.50
N ILE A 112 13.22 2.45 10.03
CA ILE A 112 12.87 3.87 10.13
C ILE A 112 13.91 4.61 11.00
N ARG A 113 14.47 5.70 10.45
CA ARG A 113 15.43 6.59 11.12
C ARG A 113 14.81 7.96 11.39
N GLY A 114 14.64 8.28 12.67
CA GLY A 114 13.97 9.51 13.09
C GLY A 114 12.51 9.55 12.64
N GLY A 115 11.99 10.76 12.42
CA GLY A 115 10.60 10.98 11.98
C GLY A 115 9.73 11.60 13.07
N LYS A 116 8.72 12.36 12.65
CA LYS A 116 7.74 12.92 13.58
C LYS A 116 6.82 11.80 14.10
N PRO A 117 6.37 11.86 15.37
CA PRO A 117 5.33 10.98 15.87
C PRO A 117 4.10 10.99 14.96
N THR A 118 3.43 9.85 14.86
CA THR A 118 2.22 9.69 14.04
C THR A 118 0.99 10.00 14.91
N PRO A 119 0.06 10.87 14.49
CA PRO A 119 -1.17 11.10 15.23
C PRO A 119 -2.00 9.83 15.36
N PHE A 120 -2.56 9.58 16.55
CA PHE A 120 -3.29 8.35 16.87
C PHE A 120 -4.39 8.01 15.86
N LEU A 121 -5.18 8.98 15.40
CA LEU A 121 -6.25 8.71 14.44
C LEU A 121 -5.72 8.21 13.09
N SER A 122 -4.60 8.75 12.61
CA SER A 122 -3.97 8.25 11.36
C SER A 122 -3.48 6.82 11.51
N PHE A 123 -2.81 6.54 12.63
CA PHE A 123 -2.33 5.21 13.00
C PHE A 123 -3.50 4.20 13.08
N PHE A 124 -4.57 4.56 13.79
CA PHE A 124 -5.73 3.68 13.98
C PHE A 124 -6.47 3.41 12.67
N LEU A 125 -6.69 4.43 11.83
CA LEU A 125 -7.31 4.24 10.52
C LEU A 125 -6.46 3.34 9.60
N ALA A 126 -5.13 3.48 9.63
CA ALA A 126 -4.24 2.60 8.88
C ALA A 126 -4.31 1.14 9.38
N PHE A 127 -4.40 0.92 10.70
CA PHE A 127 -4.59 -0.41 11.28
C PHE A 127 -5.88 -1.07 10.79
N VAL A 128 -7.00 -0.34 10.86
CA VAL A 128 -8.31 -0.82 10.38
C VAL A 128 -8.27 -1.09 8.88
N PHE A 129 -7.66 -0.19 8.09
CA PHE A 129 -7.50 -0.37 6.66
C PHE A 129 -6.67 -1.62 6.32
N CYS A 130 -5.55 -1.85 7.00
CA CYS A 130 -4.70 -3.02 6.77
C CYS A 130 -5.40 -4.33 7.12
N MET A 131 -6.21 -4.35 8.17
CA MET A 131 -7.04 -5.49 8.52
C MET A 131 -8.10 -5.75 7.45
N TYR A 132 -8.82 -4.70 7.05
CA TYR A 132 -9.86 -4.73 6.02
C TYR A 132 -9.32 -5.21 4.67
N ASN A 133 -8.25 -4.58 4.19
CA ASN A 133 -7.65 -4.88 2.91
C ASN A 133 -6.99 -6.26 2.91
N GLY A 134 -6.26 -6.62 3.99
CA GLY A 134 -5.63 -7.93 4.10
C GLY A 134 -6.63 -9.07 4.08
N TYR A 135 -7.73 -8.94 4.83
CA TYR A 135 -8.83 -9.90 4.76
C TYR A 135 -9.40 -9.98 3.34
N MET A 136 -9.79 -8.84 2.75
CA MET A 136 -10.42 -8.78 1.43
C MET A 136 -9.57 -9.45 0.35
N GLN A 137 -8.30 -9.05 0.26
CA GLN A 137 -7.39 -9.49 -0.80
C GLN A 137 -7.09 -10.99 -0.69
N VAL A 138 -6.66 -11.44 0.48
CA VAL A 138 -6.17 -12.81 0.63
C VAL A 138 -7.30 -13.81 0.82
N ARG A 139 -8.42 -13.42 1.44
CA ARG A 139 -9.60 -14.32 1.49
C ARG A 139 -10.15 -14.55 0.09
N TYR A 140 -10.27 -13.51 -0.73
CA TYR A 140 -10.69 -13.67 -2.12
C TYR A 140 -9.73 -14.57 -2.89
N LEU A 141 -8.42 -14.30 -2.84
CA LEU A 141 -7.42 -15.08 -3.57
C LEU A 141 -7.28 -16.54 -3.09
N SER A 142 -7.42 -16.79 -1.80
CA SER A 142 -7.22 -18.14 -1.24
C SER A 142 -8.46 -19.02 -1.36
N HIS A 143 -9.66 -18.45 -1.49
CA HIS A 143 -10.91 -19.21 -1.44
C HIS A 143 -11.80 -19.07 -2.69
N TYR A 144 -11.89 -17.87 -3.29
CA TYR A 144 -12.91 -17.55 -4.29
C TYR A 144 -12.38 -17.27 -5.69
N ALA A 145 -11.13 -16.81 -5.81
CA ALA A 145 -10.58 -16.40 -7.09
C ALA A 145 -10.34 -17.62 -8.01
N GLU A 146 -10.99 -17.61 -9.17
CA GLU A 146 -10.86 -18.64 -10.19
C GLU A 146 -10.13 -18.09 -11.39
N TYR A 147 -9.09 -18.81 -11.82
CA TYR A 147 -8.30 -18.47 -12.98
C TYR A 147 -8.25 -19.67 -13.93
N PRO A 148 -8.24 -19.44 -15.26
CA PRO A 148 -7.95 -20.49 -16.21
C PRO A 148 -6.58 -21.15 -15.93
N ALA A 149 -6.42 -22.43 -16.25
CA ALA A 149 -5.15 -23.13 -16.06
C ALA A 149 -3.96 -22.45 -16.77
N SER A 150 -4.21 -21.74 -17.87
CA SER A 150 -3.22 -20.98 -18.63
C SER A 150 -3.08 -19.52 -18.18
N TRP A 151 -3.65 -19.10 -17.05
CA TRP A 151 -3.66 -17.69 -16.66
C TRP A 151 -2.26 -17.08 -16.54
N ILE A 152 -1.29 -17.84 -16.04
CA ILE A 152 0.10 -17.36 -15.87
C ILE A 152 0.80 -17.04 -17.20
N THR A 153 0.31 -17.55 -18.33
CA THR A 153 0.84 -17.24 -19.66
C THR A 153 0.06 -16.13 -20.36
N GLN A 154 -1.04 -15.64 -19.75
CA GLN A 154 -1.80 -14.55 -20.32
C GLN A 154 -1.01 -13.23 -20.23
N PRO A 155 -1.08 -12.35 -21.27
CA PRO A 155 -0.38 -11.08 -21.26
C PRO A 155 -0.67 -10.22 -20.03
N CYS A 156 -1.92 -10.20 -19.55
CA CYS A 156 -2.30 -9.46 -18.34
C CYS A 156 -1.53 -9.92 -17.10
N PHE A 157 -1.39 -11.24 -16.91
CA PHE A 157 -0.65 -11.78 -15.77
C PHE A 157 0.85 -11.48 -15.87
N ILE A 158 1.45 -11.68 -17.06
CA ILE A 158 2.88 -11.44 -17.29
C ILE A 158 3.22 -9.95 -17.09
N ILE A 159 2.49 -9.07 -17.79
CA ILE A 159 2.71 -7.62 -17.69
C ILE A 159 2.43 -7.13 -16.28
N GLY A 160 1.33 -7.59 -15.66
CA GLY A 160 1.00 -7.26 -14.28
C GLY A 160 2.08 -7.68 -13.29
N SER A 161 2.62 -8.89 -13.43
CA SER A 161 3.72 -9.39 -12.59
C SER A 161 5.02 -8.58 -12.76
N VAL A 162 5.34 -8.20 -14.00
CA VAL A 162 6.51 -7.34 -14.29
C VAL A 162 6.33 -5.96 -13.69
N LEU A 163 5.17 -5.33 -13.86
CA LEU A 163 4.84 -4.04 -13.26
C LEU A 163 4.88 -4.10 -11.73
N TRP A 164 4.34 -5.18 -11.14
CA TRP A 164 4.40 -5.42 -9.70
C TRP A 164 5.86 -5.44 -9.22
N LEU A 165 6.71 -6.25 -9.83
CA LEU A 165 8.12 -6.38 -9.43
C LEU A 165 8.89 -5.07 -9.59
N LEU A 166 8.75 -4.39 -10.74
CA LEU A 166 9.43 -3.11 -10.99
C LEU A 166 8.96 -2.03 -10.01
N GLY A 167 7.66 -1.94 -9.76
CA GLY A 167 7.07 -1.02 -8.79
C GLY A 167 7.60 -1.25 -7.37
N TRP A 168 7.60 -2.51 -6.92
CA TRP A 168 8.11 -2.91 -5.62
C TRP A 168 9.60 -2.57 -5.46
N LEU A 169 10.43 -2.87 -6.46
CA LEU A 169 11.87 -2.52 -6.44
C LEU A 169 12.09 -1.01 -6.35
N VAL A 170 11.33 -0.21 -7.12
CA VAL A 170 11.40 1.25 -7.06
C VAL A 170 10.96 1.77 -5.69
N ASN A 171 9.91 1.21 -5.09
CA ASN A 171 9.44 1.58 -3.76
C ASN A 171 10.52 1.32 -2.71
N VAL A 172 11.04 0.09 -2.64
CA VAL A 172 12.05 -0.32 -1.66
C VAL A 172 13.35 0.47 -1.81
N HIS A 173 13.80 0.69 -3.04
CA HIS A 173 14.98 1.49 -3.33
C HIS A 173 14.80 2.97 -2.92
N SER A 174 13.66 3.55 -3.25
CA SER A 174 13.36 4.95 -2.90
C SER A 174 13.23 5.14 -1.39
N ASP A 175 12.57 4.22 -0.68
CA ASP A 175 12.51 4.22 0.78
C ASP A 175 13.90 4.03 1.42
N HIS A 176 14.77 3.24 0.80
CA HIS A 176 16.17 3.15 1.21
C HIS A 176 16.89 4.50 1.09
N ILE A 177 16.77 5.20 -0.04
CA ILE A 177 17.34 6.55 -0.20
C ILE A 177 16.82 7.49 0.89
N LEU A 178 15.49 7.56 1.08
CA LEU A 178 14.87 8.47 2.06
C LEU A 178 15.36 8.23 3.48
N ARG A 179 15.49 6.97 3.90
CA ARG A 179 15.97 6.62 5.26
C ARG A 179 17.45 6.95 5.45
N ASN A 180 18.24 6.98 4.38
CA ASN A 180 19.67 7.30 4.44
C ASN A 180 19.99 8.78 4.20
N LEU A 181 18.99 9.63 3.95
CA LEU A 181 19.20 11.09 3.92
C LEU A 181 19.69 11.64 5.25
N ARG A 182 19.37 10.96 6.36
CA ARG A 182 19.72 11.39 7.71
C ARG A 182 20.73 10.45 8.33
N LYS A 183 21.78 11.04 8.91
CA LYS A 183 22.61 10.33 9.90
C LYS A 183 21.81 10.19 11.20
N PRO A 184 22.09 9.15 12.03
CA PRO A 184 21.47 9.03 13.34
C PRO A 184 21.64 10.33 14.16
N GLY A 185 20.54 10.91 14.63
CA GLY A 185 20.52 12.18 15.37
C GLY A 185 20.13 13.43 14.56
N GLU A 186 20.15 13.38 13.23
CA GLU A 186 19.72 14.53 12.40
C GLU A 186 18.19 14.63 12.29
N THR A 187 17.66 15.85 12.43
CA THR A 187 16.21 16.12 12.40
C THR A 187 15.75 16.91 11.16
N GLY A 188 16.67 17.53 10.43
CA GLY A 188 16.40 18.34 9.23
C GLY A 188 15.89 17.50 8.05
N TYR A 189 15.11 18.12 7.16
CA TYR A 189 14.78 17.54 5.86
C TYR A 189 15.88 17.85 4.85
N LYS A 190 16.09 16.96 3.89
CA LYS A 190 17.03 17.13 2.77
C LYS A 190 16.33 16.78 1.46
N ILE A 191 16.88 17.28 0.35
CA ILE A 191 16.43 16.92 -1.00
C ILE A 191 16.91 15.49 -1.29
N PRO A 192 16.02 14.54 -1.63
CA PRO A 192 16.44 13.21 -2.06
C PRO A 192 17.09 13.25 -3.45
N THR A 193 18.19 12.52 -3.63
CA THR A 193 18.90 12.33 -4.90
C THR A 193 19.20 10.85 -5.11
N GLY A 194 19.36 10.45 -6.38
CA GLY A 194 19.57 9.08 -6.82
C GLY A 194 18.28 8.38 -7.28
N GLY A 195 18.45 7.42 -8.20
CA GLY A 195 17.36 6.58 -8.70
C GLY A 195 16.21 7.40 -9.30
N MET A 196 14.97 6.99 -9.01
CA MET A 196 13.78 7.68 -9.52
C MET A 196 13.57 9.08 -8.94
N PHE A 197 14.26 9.44 -7.86
CA PHE A 197 14.18 10.81 -7.35
C PHE A 197 14.74 11.81 -8.36
N GLU A 198 15.65 11.44 -9.28
CA GLU A 198 16.13 12.37 -10.31
C GLU A 198 15.00 12.92 -11.20
N TYR A 199 13.90 12.18 -11.33
CA TYR A 199 12.77 12.55 -12.18
C TYR A 199 11.57 13.05 -11.38
N VAL A 200 11.28 12.46 -10.22
CA VAL A 200 10.04 12.72 -9.47
C VAL A 200 10.25 12.88 -7.97
N SER A 201 9.44 13.72 -7.31
CA SER A 201 9.49 13.96 -5.87
C SER A 201 8.95 12.79 -5.05
N GLY A 202 7.92 12.12 -5.55
CA GLY A 202 7.27 10.98 -4.92
C GLY A 202 7.75 9.65 -5.48
N ALA A 203 9.06 9.42 -5.61
CA ALA A 203 9.60 8.22 -6.25
C ALA A 203 9.13 6.90 -5.59
N ASN A 204 9.09 6.84 -4.26
CA ASN A 204 8.56 5.67 -3.54
C ASN A 204 7.05 5.49 -3.79
N PHE A 205 6.30 6.58 -3.86
CA PHE A 205 4.87 6.56 -4.19
C PHE A 205 4.61 6.08 -5.62
N LEU A 206 5.39 6.54 -6.60
CA LEU A 206 5.30 6.06 -7.98
C LEU A 206 5.54 4.54 -8.04
N GLY A 207 6.57 4.05 -7.34
CA GLY A 207 6.84 2.62 -7.23
C GLY A 207 5.64 1.84 -6.69
N GLU A 208 5.07 2.28 -5.57
CA GLU A 208 3.95 1.58 -4.91
C GLU A 208 2.65 1.63 -5.72
N ILE A 209 2.37 2.75 -6.41
CA ILE A 209 1.24 2.85 -7.32
C ILE A 209 1.41 1.86 -8.50
N THR A 210 2.62 1.80 -9.06
CA THR A 210 2.93 0.88 -10.17
C THR A 210 2.83 -0.57 -9.71
N GLU A 211 3.29 -0.84 -8.48
CA GLU A 211 3.24 -2.16 -7.86
C GLU A 211 1.80 -2.68 -7.78
N TRP A 212 0.91 -1.89 -7.17
CA TRP A 212 -0.48 -2.31 -6.97
C TRP A 212 -1.31 -2.26 -8.27
N ALA A 213 -0.98 -1.38 -9.21
CA ALA A 213 -1.56 -1.43 -10.55
C ALA A 213 -1.18 -2.73 -11.28
N GLY A 214 0.09 -3.17 -11.18
CA GLY A 214 0.53 -4.46 -11.70
C GLY A 214 -0.17 -5.64 -11.03
N PHE A 215 -0.30 -5.59 -9.70
CA PHE A 215 -1.05 -6.59 -8.94
C PHE A 215 -2.52 -6.70 -9.38
N ALA A 216 -3.18 -5.57 -9.58
CA ALA A 216 -4.56 -5.54 -10.07
C ALA A 216 -4.70 -6.08 -11.50
N LEU A 217 -3.74 -5.78 -12.38
CA LEU A 217 -3.73 -6.31 -13.74
C LEU A 217 -3.54 -7.83 -13.77
N ALA A 218 -2.68 -8.36 -12.90
CA ALA A 218 -2.45 -9.81 -12.80
C ALA A 218 -3.60 -10.55 -12.06
N GLY A 219 -4.15 -9.94 -11.02
CA GLY A 219 -5.24 -10.50 -10.22
C GLY A 219 -6.62 -10.36 -10.85
N HIS A 220 -6.80 -9.41 -11.77
CA HIS A 220 -8.01 -9.21 -12.58
C HIS A 220 -9.33 -9.33 -11.77
N SER A 221 -9.36 -8.68 -10.61
CA SER A 221 -10.50 -8.70 -9.69
C SER A 221 -10.91 -7.30 -9.26
N VAL A 222 -12.17 -7.15 -8.84
CA VAL A 222 -12.67 -5.88 -8.28
C VAL A 222 -11.91 -5.50 -7.02
N HIS A 223 -11.54 -6.47 -6.17
CA HIS A 223 -10.83 -6.27 -4.91
C HIS A 223 -9.44 -5.68 -5.14
N SER A 224 -8.67 -6.30 -6.04
CA SER A 224 -7.32 -5.84 -6.39
C SER A 224 -7.34 -4.49 -7.11
N SER A 225 -8.31 -4.27 -8.01
CA SER A 225 -8.51 -2.98 -8.67
C SER A 225 -8.90 -1.87 -7.69
N ALA A 226 -9.79 -2.16 -6.74
CA ALA A 226 -10.20 -1.22 -5.71
C ALA A 226 -9.01 -0.77 -4.86
N PHE A 227 -8.15 -1.71 -4.47
CA PHE A 227 -6.95 -1.40 -3.70
C PHE A 227 -5.94 -0.57 -4.52
N ALA A 228 -5.72 -0.90 -5.79
CA ALA A 228 -4.87 -0.12 -6.66
C ALA A 228 -5.36 1.33 -6.83
N VAL A 229 -6.67 1.53 -7.04
CA VAL A 229 -7.30 2.85 -7.15
C VAL A 229 -7.17 3.63 -5.84
N PHE A 230 -7.47 3.01 -4.70
CA PHE A 230 -7.37 3.65 -3.39
C PHE A 230 -5.93 4.10 -3.10
N THR A 231 -4.96 3.22 -3.34
CA THR A 231 -3.53 3.53 -3.22
C THR A 231 -3.14 4.69 -4.12
N ALA A 232 -3.54 4.67 -5.40
CA ALA A 232 -3.23 5.73 -6.35
C ALA A 232 -3.74 7.09 -5.88
N VAL A 233 -4.99 7.17 -5.41
CA VAL A 233 -5.58 8.41 -4.89
C VAL A 233 -4.78 8.97 -3.72
N VAL A 234 -4.50 8.14 -2.71
CA VAL A 234 -3.83 8.58 -1.48
C VAL A 234 -2.39 9.00 -1.77
N LEU A 235 -1.66 8.18 -2.52
CA LEU A 235 -0.24 8.38 -2.76
C LEU A 235 0.03 9.47 -3.79
N ALA A 236 -0.80 9.62 -4.84
CA ALA A 236 -0.65 10.72 -5.79
C ALA A 236 -0.90 12.07 -5.13
N SER A 237 -1.96 12.20 -4.33
CA SER A 237 -2.23 13.42 -3.56
C SER A 237 -1.06 13.78 -2.64
N ARG A 238 -0.47 12.76 -2.01
CA ARG A 238 0.70 12.92 -1.14
C ARG A 238 1.96 13.33 -1.92
N ALA A 239 2.17 12.78 -3.11
CA ALA A 239 3.29 13.15 -3.99
C ALA A 239 3.22 14.62 -4.38
N VAL A 240 2.03 15.10 -4.77
CA VAL A 240 1.79 16.52 -5.09
C VAL A 240 2.07 17.41 -3.88
N ALA A 241 1.56 17.05 -2.71
CA ALA A 241 1.82 17.79 -1.49
C ALA A 241 3.32 17.84 -1.14
N HIS A 242 4.03 16.71 -1.32
CA HIS A 242 5.47 16.65 -1.08
C HIS A 242 6.25 17.51 -2.07
N HIS A 243 5.87 17.48 -3.34
CA HIS A 243 6.47 18.29 -4.40
C HIS A 243 6.35 19.79 -4.10
N LYS A 244 5.12 20.28 -3.82
CA LYS A 244 4.87 21.67 -3.42
C LYS A 244 5.71 22.08 -2.21
N TRP A 245 5.70 21.25 -1.18
CA TRP A 245 6.47 21.52 0.03
C TRP A 245 7.98 21.58 -0.24
N TYR A 246 8.51 20.74 -1.13
CA TYR A 246 9.94 20.77 -1.47
C TYR A 246 10.32 22.06 -2.21
N ILE A 247 9.50 22.52 -3.15
CA ILE A 247 9.69 23.79 -3.87
C ILE A 247 9.69 24.97 -2.89
N GLU A 248 8.74 24.99 -1.96
CA GLU A 248 8.64 26.06 -0.96
C GLU A 248 9.78 26.03 0.06
N LYS A 249 10.28 24.83 0.40
CA LYS A 249 11.25 24.66 1.48
C LYS A 249 12.69 24.88 1.05
N PHE A 250 13.04 24.52 -0.18
CA PHE A 250 14.41 24.51 -0.67
C PHE A 250 14.57 25.38 -1.90
N GLU A 251 15.38 26.43 -1.79
CA GLU A 251 15.70 27.34 -2.90
C GLU A 251 16.43 26.61 -4.05
N ASP A 252 17.21 25.58 -3.72
CA ASP A 252 18.00 24.76 -4.63
C ASP A 252 17.25 23.51 -5.15
N TYR A 253 15.92 23.44 -4.97
CA TYR A 253 15.14 22.30 -5.45
C TYR A 253 15.20 22.14 -6.98
N PRO A 254 15.45 20.93 -7.53
CA PRO A 254 15.51 20.72 -8.98
C PRO A 254 14.18 21.06 -9.69
N LYS A 255 14.18 22.13 -10.48
CA LYS A 255 12.96 22.67 -11.13
C LYS A 255 12.35 21.76 -12.20
N ASN A 256 13.15 20.85 -12.78
CA ASN A 256 12.69 19.91 -13.81
C ASN A 256 12.01 18.67 -13.22
N ARG A 257 12.16 18.43 -11.91
CA ARG A 257 11.57 17.30 -11.22
C ARG A 257 10.04 17.45 -11.20
N LYS A 258 9.31 16.35 -11.37
CA LYS A 258 7.85 16.30 -11.35
C LYS A 258 7.33 15.73 -10.03
N ALA A 259 6.04 15.78 -9.77
CA ALA A 259 5.50 15.28 -8.51
C ALA A 259 5.54 13.74 -8.46
N LEU A 260 5.10 13.07 -9.52
CA LEU A 260 4.82 11.64 -9.54
C LEU A 260 5.12 10.91 -10.86
N ILE A 261 4.71 11.43 -12.01
CA ILE A 261 4.91 10.84 -13.34
C ILE A 261 6.10 11.53 -14.02
N PRO A 262 7.18 10.80 -14.33
CA PRO A 262 8.36 11.37 -14.98
C PRO A 262 8.00 12.18 -16.22
N PHE A 263 8.56 13.38 -16.32
CA PHE A 263 8.40 14.31 -17.45
C PHE A 263 6.98 14.85 -17.68
N LEU A 264 5.97 14.41 -16.94
CA LEU A 264 4.57 14.80 -17.13
C LEU A 264 3.98 15.53 -15.92
N PHE A 265 3.90 14.87 -14.76
CA PHE A 265 3.09 15.31 -13.62
C PHE A 265 3.81 15.20 -12.29
#